data_AF-A0A9D2Q477-F1
#
_entry.id   AF-A0A9D2Q477-F1
#
_cell.length_a   1.000
_cell.length_b   1.000
_cell.length_c   1.000
_cell.angle_alpha   90.00
_cell.angle_beta   90.00
_cell.angle_gamma   90.00
#
_symmetry.space_group_name_H-M   'P 1'
#
loop_
_entity.id
_entity.type
_entity.pdbx_description
1 polymer ?
#
loop_
_entity_poly.entity_id
_entity_poly.type
_entity_poly.pdbx_seq_one_letter_code
_entity_poly.pdbx_strand_id
1 'polypeptide(L)'
;MKRYINTALLYAILAMVGGVFYREFTKFFGFTGKTTLSFVHTHYFMLGMVFFILMLLLEKHFLFTNPKSKKWTVLYHVGLNLTVVMFIVRGIAQVLQLPLSNGMDAAISGIAGIGHIFLGVSMVLLLLQVKRAVIEATVTEK
;
A
#
# COMPACT_ATOMS: atom_id res chain seq x y z
N MET A 1 8.48 -5.13 16.35
CA MET A 1 8.84 -6.40 15.68
C MET A 1 7.64 -7.26 15.23
N LYS A 2 6.90 -7.98 16.10
CA LYS A 2 5.81 -8.90 15.68
C LYS A 2 4.75 -8.26 14.74
N ARG A 3 4.43 -6.99 14.99
CA ARG A 3 3.50 -6.22 14.14
C ARG A 3 3.97 -6.17 12.68
N TYR A 4 5.21 -5.76 12.43
CA TYR A 4 5.72 -5.54 11.08
C TYR A 4 5.81 -6.85 10.28
N ILE A 5 6.24 -7.96 10.90
CA ILE A 5 6.28 -9.26 10.22
C ILE A 5 4.87 -9.80 9.90
N ASN A 6 3.92 -9.69 10.85
CA ASN A 6 2.54 -10.13 10.61
C ASN A 6 1.87 -9.30 9.51
N THR A 7 2.14 -8.00 9.51
CA THR A 7 1.67 -7.08 8.45
C THR A 7 2.28 -7.43 7.10
N ALA A 8 3.59 -7.68 7.03
CA ALA A 8 4.24 -8.06 5.78
C ALA A 8 3.67 -9.38 5.23
N LEU A 9 3.44 -10.37 6.09
CA LEU A 9 2.83 -11.65 5.72
C LEU A 9 1.39 -11.46 5.20
N LEU A 10 0.58 -10.66 5.90
CA LEU A 10 -0.78 -10.34 5.47
C LEU A 10 -0.79 -9.71 4.07
N TYR A 11 0.05 -8.70 3.85
CA TYR A 11 0.12 -8.05 2.55
C TYR A 11 0.71 -8.94 1.45
N ALA A 12 1.61 -9.86 1.78
CA ALA A 12 2.09 -10.86 0.85
C ALA A 12 0.93 -11.76 0.36
N ILE A 13 0.10 -12.24 1.29
CA ILE A 13 -1.10 -13.04 0.95
C ILE A 13 -2.05 -12.22 0.08
N LEU A 14 -2.36 -10.98 0.47
CA LEU A 14 -3.23 -10.10 -0.32
C LEU A 14 -2.68 -9.80 -1.71
N ALA A 15 -1.36 -9.61 -1.84
CA ALA A 15 -0.70 -9.41 -3.12
C ALA A 15 -0.85 -10.65 -4.02
N MET A 16 -0.65 -11.86 -3.47
CA MET A 16 -0.80 -13.11 -4.23
C MET A 16 -2.25 -13.32 -4.68
N VAL A 17 -3.20 -13.15 -3.77
CA VAL A 17 -4.64 -13.23 -4.08
C VAL A 17 -5.01 -12.21 -5.15
N GLY A 18 -4.57 -10.96 -5.00
CA GLY A 18 -4.83 -9.89 -5.99
C GLY A 18 -4.22 -10.18 -7.36
N GLY A 19 -3.03 -10.77 -7.42
CA GLY A 19 -2.37 -11.16 -8.67
C GLY A 19 -3.09 -12.30 -9.39
N VAL A 20 -3.52 -13.33 -8.64
CA VAL A 20 -4.33 -14.43 -9.17
C VAL A 20 -5.68 -13.90 -9.64
N PHE A 21 -6.35 -13.08 -8.82
CA PHE A 21 -7.63 -12.47 -9.16
C PHE A 21 -7.54 -11.67 -10.46
N TYR A 22 -6.55 -10.79 -10.61
CA TYR A 22 -6.34 -10.04 -11.86
C TYR A 22 -6.27 -10.95 -13.09
N ARG A 23 -5.45 -12.00 -13.03
CA ARG A 23 -5.22 -12.93 -14.15
C ARG A 23 -6.46 -13.73 -14.51
N GLU A 24 -7.11 -14.34 -13.52
CA GLU A 24 -8.26 -15.21 -13.77
C GLU A 24 -9.50 -14.41 -14.12
N PHE A 25 -9.72 -13.25 -13.48
CA PHE A 25 -10.88 -12.40 -13.76
C PHE A 25 -10.85 -11.83 -15.18
N THR A 26 -9.71 -11.28 -15.61
CA THR A 26 -9.57 -10.74 -16.98
C THR A 26 -9.71 -11.84 -18.04
N LYS A 27 -9.15 -13.02 -17.79
CA LYS A 27 -9.30 -14.20 -18.65
C LYS A 27 -10.75 -14.67 -18.75
N PHE A 28 -11.46 -14.76 -17.61
CA PHE A 28 -12.85 -15.22 -17.56
C PHE A 28 -13.78 -14.32 -18.39
N PHE A 29 -13.56 -13.01 -18.38
CA PHE A 29 -14.32 -12.03 -19.16
C PHE A 29 -13.73 -11.74 -20.56
N GLY A 30 -12.69 -12.46 -21.00
CA GLY A 30 -12.07 -12.27 -22.31
C GLY A 30 -11.43 -10.89 -22.52
N PHE A 31 -11.07 -10.20 -21.44
CA PHE A 31 -10.51 -8.85 -21.50
C PHE A 31 -9.02 -8.88 -21.84
N THR A 32 -8.62 -8.23 -22.94
CA THR A 32 -7.24 -8.21 -23.45
C THR A 32 -6.53 -6.85 -23.29
N GLY A 33 -7.21 -5.86 -22.71
CA GLY A 33 -6.68 -4.51 -22.52
C GLY A 33 -5.84 -4.34 -21.25
N LYS A 34 -5.38 -3.10 -21.01
CA LYS A 34 -4.78 -2.72 -19.71
C LYS A 34 -5.89 -2.32 -18.74
N THR A 35 -5.84 -2.86 -17.53
CA THR A 35 -6.75 -2.50 -16.43
C THR A 35 -5.96 -2.14 -15.17
N THR A 36 -6.53 -1.24 -14.39
CA THR A 36 -5.98 -0.83 -13.09
C THR A 36 -5.90 -1.97 -12.08
N LEU A 37 -6.63 -3.08 -12.31
CA LEU A 37 -6.56 -4.28 -11.49
C LEU A 37 -5.15 -4.91 -11.46
N SER A 38 -4.36 -4.70 -12.53
CA SER A 38 -2.96 -5.16 -12.61
C SER A 38 -2.05 -4.52 -11.55
N PHE A 39 -2.41 -3.34 -11.03
CA PHE A 39 -1.63 -2.62 -10.02
C PHE A 39 -1.81 -3.16 -8.60
N VAL A 40 -2.89 -3.91 -8.32
CA VAL A 40 -3.19 -4.44 -6.98
C VAL A 40 -2.05 -5.32 -6.46
N HIS A 41 -1.58 -6.25 -7.29
CA HIS A 41 -0.50 -7.16 -6.95
C HIS A 41 0.79 -6.40 -6.59
N THR A 42 1.23 -5.51 -7.47
CA THR A 42 2.50 -4.79 -7.32
C THR A 42 2.48 -3.82 -6.14
N HIS A 43 1.37 -3.15 -5.87
CA HIS A 43 1.26 -2.21 -4.75
C HIS A 43 1.24 -2.93 -3.40
N TYR A 44 0.45 -3.99 -3.24
CA TYR A 44 0.49 -4.77 -2.00
C TYR A 44 1.82 -5.49 -1.81
N PHE A 45 2.44 -5.98 -2.89
CA PHE A 45 3.75 -6.62 -2.78
C PHE A 45 4.83 -5.63 -2.36
N MET A 46 4.96 -4.49 -3.05
CA MET A 46 6.03 -3.53 -2.80
C MET A 46 5.79 -2.70 -1.53
N LEU A 47 4.61 -2.07 -1.44
CA LEU A 47 4.29 -1.13 -0.35
C LEU A 47 3.69 -1.82 0.88
N GLY A 48 3.19 -3.04 0.72
CA GLY A 48 2.65 -3.83 1.83
C GLY A 48 3.65 -4.86 2.38
N MET A 49 4.27 -5.68 1.53
CA MET A 49 5.20 -6.70 2.02
C MET A 49 6.63 -6.16 2.15
N VAL A 50 7.25 -5.73 1.04
CA VAL A 50 8.67 -5.33 1.02
C VAL A 50 8.93 -4.15 1.97
N PHE A 51 8.11 -3.10 1.89
CA PHE A 51 8.24 -1.94 2.77
C PHE A 51 8.20 -2.33 4.26
N PHE A 52 7.30 -3.24 4.66
CA PHE A 52 7.17 -3.64 6.06
C PHE A 52 8.28 -4.61 6.52
N ILE A 53 8.87 -5.39 5.63
CA ILE A 53 10.12 -6.13 5.91
C ILE A 53 11.26 -5.14 6.16
N LEU A 54 11.40 -4.09 5.35
CA LEU A 54 12.41 -3.05 5.57
C LEU A 54 12.20 -2.33 6.89
N MET A 55 10.95 -1.95 7.22
CA MET A 55 10.62 -1.36 8.53
C MET A 55 10.92 -2.31 9.69
N LEU A 56 10.70 -3.62 9.54
CA LEU A 56 11.07 -4.61 10.56
C LEU A 56 12.59 -4.63 10.81
N LEU A 57 13.39 -4.63 9.74
CA LEU A 57 14.85 -4.60 9.85
C LEU A 57 15.33 -3.32 10.53
N LEU A 58 14.80 -2.16 10.11
CA LEU A 58 15.13 -0.87 10.72
C LEU A 58 14.71 -0.80 12.19
N GLU A 59 13.55 -1.34 12.53
CA GLU A 59 13.08 -1.40 13.92
C GLU A 59 14.00 -2.26 14.78
N LYS A 60 14.51 -3.38 14.24
CA LYS A 60 15.44 -4.27 14.96
C LYS A 60 16.76 -3.57 15.31
N HIS A 61 17.23 -2.66 14.47
CA HIS A 61 18.51 -1.97 14.65
C HIS A 61 18.41 -0.62 15.38
N PHE A 62 17.35 0.16 15.11
CA PHE A 62 17.26 1.55 15.56
C PHE A 62 16.11 1.82 16.54
N LEU A 63 15.23 0.85 16.80
CA LEU A 63 14.12 0.96 17.77
C LEU A 63 13.30 2.26 17.61
N PHE A 64 12.98 2.64 16.37
CA PHE A 64 12.31 3.91 16.06
C PHE A 64 10.82 3.94 16.46
N THR A 65 10.24 2.80 16.83
CA THR A 65 8.81 2.70 17.15
C THR A 65 8.43 3.47 18.41
N ASN A 66 7.74 4.60 18.22
CA ASN A 66 7.12 5.42 19.25
C ASN A 66 5.60 5.66 18.96
N PRO A 67 4.82 6.29 19.86
CA PRO A 67 3.40 6.55 19.62
C PRO A 67 3.10 7.32 18.32
N LYS A 68 3.97 8.25 17.91
CA LYS A 68 3.82 8.99 16.63
C LYS A 68 4.00 8.06 15.43
N SER A 69 5.07 7.25 15.42
CA SER A 69 5.30 6.26 14.36
C SER A 69 4.15 5.25 14.23
N LYS A 70 3.53 4.84 15.35
CA LYS A 70 2.37 3.95 15.35
C LYS A 70 1.16 4.62 14.67
N LYS A 71 0.90 5.89 14.98
CA LYS A 71 -0.14 6.70 14.33
C LYS A 71 0.09 6.81 12.81
N TRP A 72 1.32 7.12 12.41
CA TRP A 72 1.67 7.22 10.98
C TRP A 72 1.58 5.88 10.26
N THR A 73 1.91 4.78 10.93
CA THR A 73 1.73 3.42 10.39
C THR A 73 0.25 3.10 10.16
N VAL A 74 -0.65 3.54 11.04
CA VAL A 74 -2.11 3.37 10.81
C VAL A 74 -2.55 4.19 9.60
N LEU A 75 -2.14 5.45 9.49
CA LEU A 75 -2.46 6.28 8.33
C LEU A 75 -1.92 5.69 7.01
N TYR A 76 -0.74 5.05 7.06
CA TYR A 76 -0.16 4.32 5.94
C TYR A 76 -1.05 3.16 5.49
N HIS A 77 -1.52 2.33 6.42
CA HIS A 77 -2.46 1.25 6.11
C HIS A 77 -3.75 1.76 5.49
N VAL A 78 -4.30 2.86 6.02
CA VAL A 78 -5.52 3.47 5.49
C VAL A 78 -5.28 3.97 4.06
N GLY A 79 -4.20 4.72 3.82
CA GLY A 79 -3.85 5.22 2.49
C GLY A 79 -3.64 4.10 1.47
N LEU A 80 -2.84 3.09 1.81
CA LEU A 80 -2.56 1.95 0.93
C LEU A 80 -3.83 1.18 0.57
N ASN A 81 -4.65 0.82 1.56
CA ASN A 81 -5.86 0.04 1.31
C ASN A 81 -6.92 0.85 0.58
N LEU A 82 -7.07 2.16 0.87
CA LEU A 82 -8.01 3.01 0.14
C LEU A 82 -7.62 3.08 -1.35
N THR A 83 -6.34 3.33 -1.64
CA THR A 83 -5.82 3.32 -3.01
C THR A 83 -6.11 1.99 -3.71
N VAL A 84 -5.79 0.86 -3.08
CA VAL A 84 -5.93 -0.46 -3.70
C VAL A 84 -7.41 -0.84 -3.90
N VAL A 85 -8.28 -0.53 -2.94
CA VAL A 85 -9.74 -0.72 -3.11
C VAL A 85 -10.23 0.05 -4.33
N MET A 86 -9.76 1.29 -4.55
CA MET A 86 -10.16 2.05 -5.72
C MET A 86 -9.57 1.52 -7.03
N PHE A 87 -8.38 0.92 -7.02
CA PHE A 87 -7.88 0.15 -8.17
C PHE A 87 -8.75 -1.07 -8.48
N ILE A 88 -9.25 -1.76 -7.46
CA ILE A 88 -10.17 -2.89 -7.65
C ILE A 88 -11.49 -2.40 -8.25
N VAL A 89 -12.10 -1.36 -7.68
CA VAL A 89 -13.35 -0.78 -8.18
C VAL A 89 -13.23 -0.33 -9.63
N ARG A 90 -12.21 0.48 -9.94
CA ARG A 90 -11.94 0.94 -11.32
C ARG A 90 -11.62 -0.24 -12.23
N GLY A 91 -10.81 -1.19 -11.77
CA GLY A 91 -10.34 -2.31 -12.57
C GLY A 91 -11.45 -3.28 -12.95
N ILE A 92 -12.37 -3.56 -12.02
CA ILE A 92 -13.57 -4.36 -12.27
C ILE A 92 -14.49 -3.66 -13.26
N ALA A 93 -14.76 -2.35 -13.06
CA ALA A 93 -15.59 -1.58 -13.99
C ALA A 93 -15.01 -1.56 -15.42
N GLN A 94 -13.68 -1.46 -15.55
CA GLN A 94 -12.97 -1.53 -16.83
C GLN A 94 -13.13 -2.89 -17.52
N VAL A 95 -12.96 -3.99 -16.78
CA VAL A 95 -13.05 -5.36 -17.33
C VAL A 95 -14.49 -5.70 -17.73
N LEU A 96 -15.46 -5.29 -16.92
CA LEU A 96 -16.89 -5.48 -17.19
C LEU A 96 -17.46 -4.46 -18.19
N GLN A 97 -16.64 -3.50 -18.66
CA GLN A 97 -17.05 -2.43 -19.59
C GLN A 97 -18.28 -1.65 -19.11
N LEU A 98 -18.35 -1.38 -17.79
CA LEU A 98 -19.48 -0.66 -17.22
C LEU A 98 -19.47 0.81 -17.69
N PRO A 99 -20.62 1.35 -18.15
CA PRO A 99 -20.72 2.76 -18.52
C PRO A 99 -20.69 3.63 -17.26
N LEU A 100 -19.51 4.16 -16.92
CA LEU A 100 -19.36 5.12 -15.84
C LEU A 100 -19.70 6.53 -16.35
N SER A 101 -20.53 7.26 -15.60
CA SER A 101 -20.70 8.70 -15.85
C SER A 101 -19.39 9.45 -15.56
N ASN A 102 -19.21 10.61 -16.18
CA ASN A 102 -18.04 11.46 -15.92
C ASN A 102 -17.87 11.78 -14.43
N GLY A 103 -18.97 11.98 -13.71
CA GLY A 103 -18.96 12.22 -12.26
C GLY A 103 -18.47 11.01 -11.46
N MET A 104 -18.92 9.80 -11.82
CA MET A 104 -18.45 8.56 -11.18
C MET A 104 -16.98 8.29 -11.47
N ASP A 105 -16.55 8.50 -12.73
CA ASP A 105 -15.14 8.32 -13.09
C ASP A 105 -14.24 9.32 -12.35
N ALA A 106 -14.64 10.58 -12.25
CA ALA A 106 -13.94 11.58 -11.48
C ALA A 106 -13.90 11.25 -9.99
N ALA A 107 -15.01 10.79 -9.41
CA ALA A 107 -15.08 10.42 -7.99
C ALA A 107 -14.16 9.22 -7.67
N ILE A 108 -14.18 8.17 -8.49
CA ILE A 108 -13.32 7.00 -8.32
C ILE A 108 -11.84 7.42 -8.34
N SER A 109 -11.46 8.26 -9.30
CA SER A 109 -10.10 8.79 -9.42
C SER A 109 -9.73 9.68 -8.22
N GLY A 110 -10.64 10.56 -7.80
CA GLY A 110 -10.44 11.47 -6.67
C GLY A 110 -10.22 10.75 -5.35
N ILE A 111 -11.03 9.73 -5.04
CA ILE A 111 -10.88 8.92 -3.83
C ILE A 111 -9.57 8.13 -3.86
N ALA A 112 -9.20 7.56 -5.02
CA ALA A 112 -7.89 6.93 -5.18
C ALA A 112 -6.75 7.91 -4.93
N GLY A 113 -6.88 9.15 -5.40
CA GLY A 113 -5.93 10.24 -5.16
C GLY A 113 -5.78 10.59 -3.67
N ILE A 114 -6.88 10.65 -2.92
CA ILE A 114 -6.85 10.87 -1.47
C ILE A 114 -6.09 9.74 -0.76
N GLY A 115 -6.32 8.48 -1.17
CA GLY A 115 -5.56 7.33 -0.67
C GLY A 115 -4.05 7.49 -0.91
N HIS A 116 -3.65 7.93 -2.11
CA HIS A 116 -2.24 8.19 -2.44
C HIS A 116 -1.65 9.33 -1.61
N ILE A 117 -2.41 10.39 -1.34
CA ILE A 117 -1.95 11.50 -0.48
C ILE A 117 -1.68 10.99 0.93
N PHE A 118 -2.61 10.22 1.52
CA PHE A 118 -2.42 9.65 2.85
C PHE A 118 -1.22 8.70 2.89
N LEU A 119 -1.05 7.89 1.86
CA LEU A 119 0.09 6.97 1.73
C LEU A 119 1.41 7.73 1.63
N GLY A 120 1.49 8.76 0.77
CA GLY A 120 2.68 9.57 0.58
C GLY A 120 3.07 10.34 1.84
N VAL A 121 2.12 11.05 2.46
CA VAL A 121 2.36 11.82 3.69
C VAL A 121 2.82 10.90 4.82
N SER A 122 2.13 9.79 5.06
CA SER A 122 2.51 8.85 6.13
C SER A 122 3.87 8.19 5.87
N MET A 123 4.20 7.86 4.62
CA MET A 123 5.51 7.31 4.25
C MET A 123 6.64 8.28 4.60
N VAL A 124 6.52 9.56 4.20
CA VAL A 124 7.51 10.59 4.54
C VAL A 124 7.65 10.73 6.06
N LEU A 125 6.53 10.80 6.79
CA LEU A 125 6.56 10.93 8.25
C LEU A 125 7.19 9.71 8.95
N LEU A 126 6.98 8.50 8.45
CA LEU A 126 7.64 7.30 8.96
C LEU A 126 9.15 7.34 8.71
N LEU A 127 9.57 7.70 7.50
CA LEU A 127 11.00 7.84 7.17
C LEU A 127 11.68 8.93 8.01
N LEU A 128 10.98 10.01 8.35
CA LEU A 128 11.50 11.02 9.28
C LEU A 128 11.68 10.47 10.70
N GLN A 129 10.81 9.57 11.18
CA GLN A 129 11.02 8.89 12.48
C GLN A 129 12.24 7.97 12.43
N VAL A 130 12.40 7.20 11.35
CA VAL A 130 13.57 6.35 11.14
C VAL A 130 14.85 7.19 11.09
N LYS A 131 14.87 8.26 10.29
CA LYS A 131 16.01 9.19 10.18
C LYS A 131 16.43 9.72 11.54
N ARG A 132 15.47 10.13 12.37
CA ARG A 132 15.74 10.63 13.72
C ARG A 132 16.39 9.55 14.59
N ALA A 133 15.85 8.34 14.59
CA ALA A 133 16.39 7.23 15.38
C ALA A 133 17.80 6.82 14.94
N VAL A 134 18.08 6.82 13.64
CA VAL A 134 19.42 6.57 13.10
C VAL A 134 20.42 7.62 13.58
N ILE A 135 20.06 8.91 13.54
CA ILE A 135 20.93 9.99 14.02
C ILE A 135 21.23 9.82 15.51
N GLU A 136 20.20 9.57 16.32
CA GLU A 136 20.34 9.36 17.77
C GLU A 136 21.28 8.16 18.07
N ALA A 137 21.13 7.04 17.36
CA ALA A 137 21.99 5.87 17.51
C ALA A 137 23.45 6.14 17.13
N THR A 138 23.69 6.87 16.04
CA THR A 138 25.07 7.22 15.63
C THR A 138 25.77 8.20 16.56
N VAL A 139 25.01 9.02 17.32
CA VAL A 139 25.59 9.92 18.32
C VAL A 139 26.00 9.16 19.58
N THR A 140 25.26 8.12 19.97
CA THR A 140 25.58 7.29 21.15
C THR A 140 26.73 6.31 20.95
N GLU A 141 27.09 6.00 19.70
CA GLU A 141 28.25 5.15 19.38
C GLU A 141 29.59 5.92 19.37
N LYS A 142 29.56 7.25 19.41
CA LYS A 142 30.74 8.11 19.56
C LYS A 142 30.95 8.52 21.01
#